data_AF-G1UX35-F1
#
_entry.id   AF-G1UX35-F1
#
_cell.length_a   1.000
_cell.length_b   1.000
_cell.length_c   1.000
_cell.angle_alpha   90.00
_cell.angle_beta   90.00
_cell.angle_gamma   90.00
#
_symmetry.space_group_name_H-M   'P 1'
#
loop_
_entity.id
_entity.type
_entity.pdbx_description
1 polymer ?
#
loop_
_entity_poly.entity_id
_entity_poly.type
_entity_poly.pdbx_seq_one_letter_code
_entity_poly.pdbx_strand_id
1 'polypeptide(L)'
;MRCSRRNFLKLAGVGTLCLTLGQLGVNLDEALAYSRSLKIEGAKEVVTICPFCAVCCQVIAYVRDGKLVSTEGDPDFPVNEGALCAKGAALYSMYTNDHRLKKPLYRAPHGDTWEEKDWDWTLDQIARRVKDARDKDMILKNAQGQTVNRLESIFMMGTSHASNEECAVIHQAMRGLGVVHMDHQARV
;
A
#
# COMPACT_ATOMS: atom_id res chain seq x y z
N MET A 1 -5.19 -56.12 -7.01
CA MET A 1 -3.76 -56.30 -7.38
C MET A 1 -3.30 -57.68 -6.92
N ARG A 2 -2.79 -58.56 -7.81
CA ARG A 2 -2.25 -59.87 -7.43
C ARG A 2 -0.86 -59.69 -6.81
N CYS A 3 -0.74 -59.85 -5.49
CA CYS A 3 0.56 -59.76 -4.82
C CYS A 3 1.38 -61.03 -5.10
N SER A 4 2.41 -60.93 -5.95
CA SER A 4 3.34 -62.04 -6.18
C SER A 4 4.37 -62.10 -5.06
N ARG A 5 4.94 -63.29 -4.78
CA ARG A 5 6.04 -63.46 -3.80
C ARG A 5 7.19 -62.46 -4.03
N ARG A 6 7.48 -62.16 -5.30
CA ARG A 6 8.52 -61.19 -5.70
C ARG A 6 8.14 -59.76 -5.31
N ASN A 7 6.87 -59.38 -5.49
CA ASN A 7 6.39 -58.06 -5.09
C ASN A 7 6.36 -57.93 -3.56
N PHE A 8 5.96 -58.99 -2.85
CA PHE A 8 5.99 -59.04 -1.39
C PHE A 8 7.40 -58.81 -0.82
N LEU A 9 8.41 -59.54 -1.32
CA LEU A 9 9.80 -59.38 -0.87
C LEU A 9 10.37 -58.00 -1.19
N LYS A 10 10.01 -57.41 -2.33
CA LYS A 10 10.39 -56.03 -2.67
C LYS A 10 9.77 -55.01 -1.72
N LEU A 11 8.46 -55.13 -1.43
CA LEU A 11 7.76 -54.25 -0.49
C LEU A 11 8.31 -54.39 0.94
N ALA A 12 8.57 -55.62 1.39
CA ALA A 12 9.15 -55.88 2.70
C ALA A 12 10.55 -55.26 2.81
N GLY A 13 11.42 -55.46 1.81
CA GLY A 13 12.76 -54.88 1.78
C GLY A 13 12.77 -53.35 1.80
N VAL A 14 11.89 -52.72 1.02
CA VAL A 14 11.72 -51.25 1.02
C VAL A 14 11.19 -50.76 2.37
N GLY A 15 10.19 -51.45 2.95
CA GLY A 15 9.63 -51.11 4.24
C GLY A 15 10.65 -51.17 5.38
N THR A 16 11.46 -52.23 5.44
CA THR A 16 12.55 -52.36 6.42
C THR A 16 13.58 -51.25 6.25
N LEU A 17 13.99 -50.96 5.01
CA LEU A 17 14.95 -49.87 4.75
C LEU A 17 14.39 -48.52 5.21
N CYS A 18 13.16 -48.16 4.83
CA CYS A 18 12.53 -46.91 5.26
C CYS A 18 12.43 -46.78 6.78
N LEU A 19 12.06 -47.84 7.50
CA LEU A 19 11.99 -47.83 8.96
C LEU A 19 13.37 -47.68 9.60
N THR A 20 14.39 -48.36 9.08
CA THR A 20 15.78 -48.23 9.58
C THR A 20 16.34 -46.82 9.35
N LEU A 21 16.09 -46.23 8.18
CA LEU A 21 16.51 -44.86 7.87
C LEU A 21 15.80 -43.85 8.77
N GLY A 22 14.50 -44.02 9.01
CA GLY A 22 13.75 -43.18 9.96
C GLY A 22 14.28 -43.29 11.40
N GLN A 23 14.64 -44.48 11.87
CA GLN A 23 15.25 -44.68 13.19
C GLN A 23 16.69 -44.13 13.29
N LEU A 24 17.42 -44.11 12.18
CA LEU A 24 18.74 -43.49 12.07
C LEU A 24 18.69 -41.96 11.92
N GLY A 25 17.49 -41.36 11.99
CA GLY A 25 17.29 -39.91 11.96
C GLY A 25 17.28 -39.31 10.55
N VAL A 26 17.17 -40.12 9.50
CA VAL A 26 16.98 -39.62 8.12
C VAL A 26 15.57 -39.06 8.00
N ASN A 27 15.46 -37.75 8.18
CA ASN A 27 14.21 -37.01 8.02
C ASN A 27 14.16 -36.36 6.62
N LEU A 28 13.15 -36.72 5.82
CA LEU A 28 12.92 -36.13 4.50
C LEU A 28 12.20 -34.78 4.55
N ASP A 29 11.70 -34.36 5.72
CA ASP A 29 10.95 -33.11 5.88
C ASP A 29 11.77 -31.89 5.45
N GLU A 30 13.07 -31.86 5.75
CA GLU A 30 13.96 -30.76 5.37
C GLU A 30 14.20 -30.74 3.85
N ALA A 31 14.42 -31.91 3.24
CA ALA A 31 14.55 -32.05 1.79
C ALA A 31 13.24 -31.70 1.06
N LEU A 32 12.09 -32.07 1.63
CA LEU A 32 10.78 -31.73 1.10
C LEU A 32 10.47 -30.23 1.27
N ALA A 33 10.87 -29.63 2.39
CA ALA A 33 10.75 -28.19 2.59
C ALA A 33 11.60 -27.41 1.58
N TYR A 34 12.83 -27.86 1.32
CA TYR A 34 13.71 -27.29 0.30
C TYR A 34 13.19 -27.50 -1.13
N SER A 35 12.45 -28.59 -1.38
CA SER A 35 11.84 -28.85 -2.70
C SER A 35 10.67 -27.95 -3.06
N ARG A 36 10.15 -27.16 -2.11
CA ARG A 36 9.04 -26.24 -2.38
C ARG A 36 9.55 -25.02 -3.13
N SER A 37 8.85 -24.69 -4.21
CA SER A 37 9.00 -23.41 -4.93
C SER A 37 8.92 -22.23 -3.97
N LEU A 38 9.77 -21.21 -4.18
CA LEU A 38 9.71 -19.99 -3.38
C LEU A 38 8.39 -19.26 -3.66
N LYS A 39 7.81 -18.63 -2.63
CA LYS A 39 6.58 -17.82 -2.79
C LYS A 39 6.73 -16.70 -3.83
N ILE A 40 7.96 -16.23 -4.05
CA ILE A 40 8.34 -15.15 -4.98
C ILE A 40 8.78 -15.67 -6.36
N GLU A 41 8.76 -16.98 -6.62
CA GLU A 41 9.23 -17.55 -7.89
C GLU A 41 8.47 -16.97 -9.10
N GLY A 42 9.19 -16.46 -10.10
CA GLY A 42 8.59 -15.80 -11.27
C GLY A 42 7.89 -14.47 -10.97
N ALA A 43 8.06 -13.87 -9.79
CA ALA A 43 7.62 -12.52 -9.51
C ALA A 43 8.66 -11.50 -10.01
N LYS A 44 8.19 -10.34 -10.47
CA LYS A 44 9.02 -9.18 -10.78
C LYS A 44 9.33 -8.42 -9.49
N GLU A 45 10.59 -8.08 -9.28
CA GLU A 45 11.03 -7.18 -8.21
C GLU A 45 10.82 -5.72 -8.60
N VAL A 46 10.28 -4.94 -7.67
CA VAL A 46 10.11 -3.50 -7.76
C VAL A 46 10.57 -2.87 -6.46
N VAL A 47 11.64 -2.08 -6.51
CA VAL A 47 12.13 -1.34 -5.34
C VAL A 47 11.21 -0.14 -5.08
N THR A 48 10.82 0.04 -3.82
CA THR A 48 10.01 1.17 -3.35
C THR A 48 10.45 1.61 -1.96
N ILE A 49 9.85 2.68 -1.44
CA ILE A 49 10.15 3.25 -0.13
C ILE A 49 9.02 2.95 0.85
N CYS A 50 9.40 2.59 2.08
CA CYS A 50 8.49 2.41 3.20
C CYS A 50 7.71 3.71 3.48
N PRO A 51 6.36 3.71 3.44
CA PRO A 51 5.54 4.92 3.48
C PRO A 51 5.20 5.39 4.91
N PHE A 52 5.93 4.93 5.94
CA PHE A 52 5.53 5.17 7.34
C PHE A 52 6.27 6.35 7.99
N CYS A 53 7.54 6.17 8.36
CA CYS A 53 8.32 7.20 9.05
C CYS A 53 9.45 7.71 8.16
N ALA A 54 10.08 8.81 8.59
CA ALA A 54 11.15 9.48 7.85
C ALA A 54 12.50 8.72 7.79
N VAL A 55 12.56 7.47 8.26
CA VAL A 55 13.75 6.61 8.07
C VAL A 55 13.91 6.23 6.59
N CYS A 56 12.81 6.16 5.84
CA CYS A 56 12.83 5.90 4.39
C CYS A 56 13.52 4.57 4.01
N CYS A 57 13.27 3.50 4.77
CA CYS A 57 13.74 2.15 4.41
C CYS A 57 13.33 1.77 2.98
N GLN A 58 14.23 1.17 2.21
CA GLN A 58 13.88 0.56 0.93
C GLN A 58 13.28 -0.83 1.14
N VAL A 59 12.29 -1.12 0.30
CA VAL A 59 11.49 -2.34 0.30
C VAL A 59 11.47 -2.89 -1.11
N ILE A 60 11.72 -4.19 -1.25
CA ILE A 60 11.50 -4.93 -2.48
C ILE A 60 10.06 -5.44 -2.48
N ALA A 61 9.28 -4.99 -3.45
CA ALA A 61 7.93 -5.46 -3.72
C ALA A 61 7.96 -6.51 -4.83
N TYR A 62 7.45 -7.70 -4.55
CA TYR A 62 7.34 -8.80 -5.51
C TYR A 62 5.97 -8.78 -6.17
N VAL A 63 5.94 -8.64 -7.49
CA VAL A 63 4.71 -8.52 -8.29
C VAL A 63 4.59 -9.67 -9.28
N ARG A 64 3.47 -10.39 -9.26
CA ARG A 64 3.14 -11.45 -10.23
C ARG A 64 1.75 -11.20 -10.79
N ASP A 65 1.59 -11.27 -12.11
CA ASP A 65 0.29 -11.06 -12.80
C ASP A 65 -0.40 -9.74 -12.41
N GLY A 66 0.39 -8.67 -12.24
CA GLY A 66 -0.10 -7.35 -11.83
C GLY A 66 -0.54 -7.24 -10.37
N LYS A 67 -0.31 -8.27 -9.54
CA LYS A 67 -0.65 -8.29 -8.12
C LYS A 67 0.61 -8.35 -7.26
N LEU A 68 0.61 -7.57 -6.19
CA LEU A 68 1.61 -7.69 -5.14
C LEU A 68 1.45 -9.06 -4.45
N VAL A 69 2.53 -9.82 -4.31
CA VAL A 69 2.52 -11.16 -3.67
C VAL A 69 3.36 -11.23 -2.40
N SER A 70 4.35 -10.36 -2.24
CA SER A 70 5.19 -10.28 -1.04
C SER A 70 5.92 -8.94 -1.01
N THR A 71 6.40 -8.55 0.17
CA THR A 71 7.31 -7.41 0.38
C THR A 71 8.39 -7.80 1.39
N GLU A 72 9.62 -7.34 1.20
CA GLU A 72 10.69 -7.46 2.19
C GLU A 72 11.69 -6.30 2.10
N GLY A 73 12.61 -6.16 3.06
CA GLY A 73 13.58 -5.07 3.05
C GLY A 73 14.63 -5.27 1.96
N ASP A 74 15.09 -4.17 1.37
CA ASP A 74 16.20 -4.20 0.41
C ASP A 74 17.55 -4.37 1.13
N PRO A 75 18.28 -5.49 0.92
CA PRO A 75 19.58 -5.73 1.55
C PRO A 75 20.68 -4.79 1.04
N ASP A 76 20.54 -4.23 -0.16
CA ASP A 76 21.55 -3.37 -0.79
C ASP A 76 21.40 -1.90 -0.38
N PHE A 77 20.30 -1.53 0.29
CA PHE A 77 20.08 -0.15 0.71
C PHE A 77 20.79 0.18 2.04
N PRO A 78 21.69 1.18 2.07
CA PRO A 78 22.59 1.42 3.21
C PRO A 78 21.89 1.87 4.50
N VAL A 79 20.62 2.30 4.44
CA VAL A 79 19.92 2.75 5.65
C VAL A 79 19.35 1.59 6.45
N ASN A 80 18.83 0.56 5.77
CA ASN A 80 18.17 -0.55 6.46
C ASN A 80 18.80 -1.92 6.21
N GLU A 81 19.64 -2.10 5.19
CA GLU A 81 20.39 -3.35 4.94
C GLU A 81 19.49 -4.60 5.05
N GLY A 82 18.28 -4.52 4.49
CA GLY A 82 17.29 -5.60 4.51
C GLY A 82 16.38 -5.62 5.75
N ALA A 83 16.72 -4.89 6.81
CA ALA A 83 15.90 -4.82 8.02
C ALA A 83 14.60 -4.03 7.80
N LEU A 84 13.52 -4.48 8.45
CA LEU A 84 12.26 -3.74 8.55
C LEU A 84 11.71 -3.85 9.97
N CYS A 85 11.23 -2.74 10.53
CA CYS A 85 10.44 -2.79 11.76
C CYS A 85 9.06 -3.42 11.50
N ALA A 86 8.30 -3.70 12.57
CA ALA A 86 6.98 -4.32 12.46
C ALA A 86 6.02 -3.60 11.50
N LYS A 87 6.10 -2.26 11.40
CA LYS A 87 5.30 -1.47 10.44
C LYS A 87 5.71 -1.76 9.01
N GLY A 88 7.01 -1.67 8.70
CA GLY A 88 7.54 -1.91 7.36
C GLY A 88 7.33 -3.36 6.90
N ALA A 89 7.53 -4.32 7.79
CA ALA A 89 7.28 -5.74 7.50
C ALA A 89 5.80 -6.04 7.22
N ALA A 90 4.88 -5.21 7.73
CA ALA A 90 3.45 -5.29 7.49
C ALA A 90 2.97 -4.54 6.23
N LEU A 91 3.87 -4.07 5.35
CA LEU A 91 3.47 -3.31 4.16
C LEU A 91 2.52 -4.10 3.25
N TYR A 92 2.79 -5.40 3.06
CA TYR A 92 1.91 -6.28 2.28
C TYR A 92 0.48 -6.29 2.80
N SER A 93 0.28 -6.40 4.12
CA SER A 93 -1.06 -6.46 4.73
C SER A 93 -1.79 -5.12 4.65
N MET A 94 -1.08 -3.99 4.64
CA MET A 94 -1.68 -2.69 4.38
C MET A 94 -2.25 -2.61 2.95
N TYR A 95 -1.51 -3.13 1.96
CA TYR A 95 -1.95 -3.11 0.56
C TYR A 95 -3.13 -4.06 0.28
N THR A 96 -3.13 -5.25 0.89
CA THR A 96 -4.18 -6.26 0.71
C THR A 96 -5.33 -6.14 1.69
N ASN A 97 -5.39 -5.04 2.47
CA ASN A 97 -6.42 -4.85 3.48
C ASN A 97 -7.82 -4.67 2.86
N ASP A 98 -8.82 -5.35 3.40
CA ASP A 98 -10.22 -5.25 2.94
C ASP A 98 -10.86 -3.89 3.23
N HIS A 99 -10.31 -3.11 4.17
CA HIS A 99 -10.75 -1.75 4.47
C HIS A 99 -10.28 -0.69 3.47
N ARG A 100 -9.51 -1.07 2.43
CA ARG A 100 -9.10 -0.11 1.40
C ARG A 100 -10.30 0.45 0.65
N LEU A 101 -10.34 1.77 0.53
CA LEU A 101 -11.30 2.47 -0.32
C LEU A 101 -10.98 2.18 -1.80
N LYS A 102 -11.95 1.61 -2.51
CA LYS A 102 -11.83 1.22 -3.93
C LYS A 102 -12.62 2.14 -4.87
N LYS A 103 -13.57 2.90 -4.33
CA LYS A 103 -14.47 3.79 -5.08
C LYS A 103 -14.74 5.07 -4.30
N PRO A 104 -15.11 6.17 -4.97
CA PRO A 104 -15.65 7.35 -4.32
C PRO A 104 -16.90 7.02 -3.50
N LEU A 105 -16.97 7.56 -2.29
CA LEU A 105 -18.13 7.45 -1.40
C LEU A 105 -18.69 8.84 -1.10
N TYR A 106 -20.00 8.99 -1.25
CA TYR A 106 -20.73 10.22 -0.97
C TYR A 106 -21.65 10.02 0.23
N ARG A 107 -21.74 11.04 1.08
CA ARG A 107 -22.71 11.11 2.17
C ARG A 107 -23.51 12.40 2.02
N ALA A 108 -24.83 12.26 1.92
CA ALA A 108 -25.73 13.40 1.79
C ALA A 108 -25.77 14.25 3.08
N PRO A 109 -26.09 15.55 2.98
CA PRO A 109 -26.36 16.37 4.16
C PRO A 109 -27.38 15.69 5.08
N HIS A 110 -27.07 15.63 6.37
CA HIS A 110 -27.90 14.95 7.39
C HIS A 110 -28.09 13.43 7.19
N GLY A 111 -27.44 12.80 6.21
CA GLY A 111 -27.47 11.35 6.02
C GLY A 111 -26.59 10.62 7.03
N ASP A 112 -26.81 9.32 7.19
CA ASP A 112 -26.06 8.41 8.07
C ASP A 112 -25.41 7.24 7.30
N THR A 113 -25.61 7.16 5.99
CA THR A 113 -25.12 6.11 5.11
C THR A 113 -24.22 6.66 4.00
N TRP A 114 -23.35 5.80 3.47
CA TRP A 114 -22.47 6.08 2.35
C TRP A 114 -23.04 5.49 1.05
N GLU A 115 -23.00 6.28 -0.02
CA GLU A 115 -23.37 5.87 -1.36
C GLU A 115 -22.12 5.83 -2.26
N GLU A 116 -21.91 4.74 -2.99
CA GLU A 116 -20.89 4.69 -4.04
C GLU A 116 -21.25 5.63 -5.19
N LYS A 117 -20.26 6.37 -5.71
CA LYS A 117 -20.42 7.27 -6.85
C LYS A 117 -19.28 7.09 -7.84
N ASP A 118 -19.54 7.45 -9.09
CA ASP A 118 -18.53 7.47 -10.15
C ASP A 118 -17.62 8.70 -10.03
N TRP A 119 -16.38 8.55 -10.52
CA TRP A 119 -15.37 9.61 -10.46
C TRP A 119 -15.80 10.90 -11.15
N ASP A 120 -16.45 10.82 -12.31
CA ASP A 120 -16.92 12.00 -13.04
C ASP A 120 -17.93 12.81 -12.23
N TRP A 121 -18.92 12.12 -11.64
CA TRP A 121 -19.90 12.75 -10.75
C TRP A 121 -19.22 13.36 -9.52
N THR A 122 -18.28 12.63 -8.90
CA THR A 122 -17.57 13.10 -7.70
C THR A 122 -16.76 14.37 -7.99
N LEU A 123 -15.99 14.37 -9.07
CA LEU A 123 -15.16 15.52 -9.44
C LEU A 123 -16.01 16.73 -9.85
N ASP A 124 -17.10 16.52 -10.59
CA ASP A 124 -18.04 17.60 -10.94
C ASP A 124 -18.67 18.23 -9.69
N GLN A 125 -19.13 17.42 -8.75
CA GLN A 125 -19.74 17.93 -7.52
C GLN A 125 -18.74 18.66 -6.62
N ILE A 126 -17.49 18.19 -6.53
CA ILE A 126 -16.43 18.90 -5.80
C ILE A 126 -16.11 20.23 -6.49
N ALA A 127 -15.89 20.21 -7.81
CA ALA A 127 -15.56 21.39 -8.59
C ALA A 127 -16.64 22.47 -8.48
N ARG A 128 -17.92 22.09 -8.59
CA ARG A 128 -19.05 23.00 -8.44
C ARG A 128 -19.08 23.66 -7.06
N ARG A 129 -18.90 22.88 -5.99
CA ARG A 129 -18.89 23.41 -4.61
C ARG A 129 -17.70 24.34 -4.34
N VAL A 130 -16.52 23.97 -4.84
CA VAL A 130 -15.32 24.82 -4.73
C VAL A 130 -15.52 26.12 -5.49
N LYS A 131 -16.08 26.06 -6.70
CA LYS A 131 -16.38 27.25 -7.50
C LYS A 131 -17.42 28.14 -6.83
N ASP A 132 -18.53 27.57 -6.36
CA ASP A 132 -19.60 28.32 -5.69
C ASP A 132 -19.07 29.04 -4.44
N ALA A 133 -18.25 28.37 -3.62
CA ALA A 133 -17.60 28.97 -2.45
C ALA A 133 -16.61 30.08 -2.84
N ARG A 134 -15.78 29.83 -3.85
CA ARG A 134 -14.79 30.80 -4.32
C ARG A 134 -15.46 32.05 -4.88
N ASP A 135 -16.44 31.91 -5.76
CA ASP A 135 -17.11 33.06 -6.39
C ASP A 135 -17.86 33.91 -5.35
N LYS A 136 -18.38 33.27 -4.29
CA LYS A 136 -19.09 33.95 -3.20
C LYS A 136 -18.14 34.68 -2.24
N ASP A 137 -17.04 34.05 -1.86
CA ASP A 137 -16.24 34.47 -0.69
C ASP A 137 -14.84 35.01 -1.06
N MET A 138 -14.49 35.13 -2.35
CA MET A 138 -13.18 35.62 -2.77
C MET A 138 -12.94 37.08 -2.36
N ILE A 139 -11.84 37.32 -1.66
CA ILE A 139 -11.39 38.65 -1.25
C ILE A 139 -10.35 39.14 -2.25
N LEU A 140 -10.74 40.07 -3.11
CA LEU A 140 -9.82 40.67 -4.09
C LEU A 140 -8.95 41.76 -3.46
N LYS A 141 -9.53 42.57 -2.56
CA LYS A 141 -8.85 43.66 -1.85
C LYS A 141 -9.11 43.58 -0.34
N ASN A 142 -8.11 43.95 0.45
CA ASN A 142 -8.27 44.10 1.90
C ASN A 142 -8.91 45.44 2.28
N ALA A 143 -9.14 45.66 3.58
CA ALA A 143 -9.73 46.89 4.13
C ALA A 143 -8.91 48.16 3.80
N GLN A 144 -7.62 48.01 3.52
CA GLN A 144 -6.71 49.10 3.12
C GLN A 144 -6.67 49.31 1.60
N GLY A 145 -7.50 48.59 0.82
CA GLY A 145 -7.58 48.72 -0.64
C GLY A 145 -6.46 48.02 -1.43
N GLN A 146 -5.57 47.28 -0.76
CA GLN A 146 -4.48 46.52 -1.36
C GLN A 146 -5.00 45.22 -1.97
N THR A 147 -4.48 44.84 -3.13
CA THR A 147 -4.81 43.56 -3.77
C THR A 147 -4.25 42.39 -2.94
N VAL A 148 -5.12 41.45 -2.59
CA VAL A 148 -4.75 40.25 -1.80
C VAL A 148 -5.11 38.95 -2.48
N ASN A 149 -6.14 38.93 -3.34
CA ASN A 149 -6.59 37.75 -4.10
C ASN A 149 -6.60 36.45 -3.27
N ARG A 150 -7.34 36.46 -2.15
CA ARG A 150 -7.35 35.34 -1.20
C ARG A 150 -8.75 34.82 -0.88
N LEU A 151 -8.81 33.55 -0.55
CA LEU A 151 -9.99 32.81 -0.15
C LEU A 151 -9.76 32.23 1.25
N GLU A 152 -10.59 32.67 2.19
CA GLU A 152 -10.52 32.29 3.61
C GLU A 152 -11.63 31.28 4.01
N SER A 153 -12.64 31.06 3.17
CA SER A 153 -13.74 30.13 3.49
C SER A 153 -13.44 28.65 3.18
N ILE A 154 -12.31 28.37 2.53
CA ILE A 154 -11.82 27.00 2.25
C ILE A 154 -10.55 26.76 3.06
N PHE A 155 -10.47 25.57 3.67
CA PHE A 155 -9.28 25.10 4.38
C PHE A 155 -8.80 23.79 3.76
N MET A 156 -7.48 23.67 3.52
CA MET A 156 -6.83 22.43 3.11
C MET A 156 -5.98 21.91 4.26
N MET A 157 -6.28 20.70 4.73
CA MET A 157 -5.34 19.91 5.51
C MET A 157 -4.59 18.99 4.54
N GLY A 158 -3.29 19.22 4.38
CA GLY A 158 -2.45 18.48 3.45
C GLY A 158 -2.26 17.03 3.85
N THR A 159 -1.20 16.44 3.30
CA THR A 159 -0.60 15.26 3.91
C THR A 159 0.91 15.26 3.71
N SER A 160 1.66 14.83 4.73
CA SER A 160 3.10 14.52 4.66
C SER A 160 3.41 13.14 4.08
N HIS A 161 2.39 12.36 3.72
CA HIS A 161 2.57 11.00 3.20
C HIS A 161 2.50 10.90 1.66
N ALA A 162 2.07 11.96 0.98
CA ALA A 162 2.08 11.99 -0.48
C ALA A 162 3.51 12.25 -1.00
N SER A 163 3.74 11.95 -2.27
CA SER A 163 5.00 12.28 -2.94
C SER A 163 5.23 13.79 -2.99
N ASN A 164 6.50 14.19 -3.20
CA ASN A 164 6.84 15.62 -3.32
C ASN A 164 6.15 16.26 -4.53
N GLU A 165 6.01 15.51 -5.61
CA GLU A 165 5.36 15.94 -6.85
C GLU A 165 3.86 16.19 -6.61
N GLU A 166 3.17 15.27 -5.92
CA GLU A 166 1.77 15.45 -5.53
C GLU A 166 1.59 16.64 -4.57
N CYS A 167 2.45 16.75 -3.56
CA CYS A 167 2.45 17.88 -2.63
C CYS A 167 2.64 19.22 -3.36
N ALA A 168 3.54 19.27 -4.35
CA ALA A 168 3.77 20.47 -5.16
C ALA A 168 2.54 20.84 -6.00
N VAL A 169 1.93 19.87 -6.68
CA VAL A 169 0.71 20.08 -7.48
C VAL A 169 -0.45 20.57 -6.60
N ILE A 170 -0.66 19.94 -5.44
CA ILE A 170 -1.71 20.33 -4.49
C ILE A 170 -1.46 21.77 -3.98
N HIS A 171 -0.21 22.09 -3.62
CA HIS A 171 0.14 23.42 -3.16
C HIS A 171 -0.15 24.48 -4.22
N GLN A 172 0.30 24.23 -5.47
CA GLN A 172 0.06 25.12 -6.59
C GLN A 172 -1.43 25.30 -6.89
N ALA A 173 -2.21 24.21 -6.87
CA ALA A 173 -3.65 24.25 -7.09
C ALA A 173 -4.37 25.09 -6.02
N MET A 174 -4.10 24.86 -4.74
CA MET A 174 -4.74 25.61 -3.64
C MET A 174 -4.35 27.09 -3.66
N ARG A 175 -3.06 27.40 -3.89
CA ARG A 175 -2.59 28.78 -4.06
C ARG A 175 -3.21 29.44 -5.28
N GLY A 176 -3.34 28.73 -6.41
CA GLY A 176 -3.99 29.22 -7.62
C GLY A 176 -5.47 29.54 -7.43
N LEU A 177 -6.16 28.81 -6.54
CA LEU A 177 -7.52 29.12 -6.13
C LEU A 177 -7.62 30.34 -5.20
N GLY A 178 -6.50 30.79 -4.62
CA GLY A 178 -6.43 31.87 -3.63
C GLY A 178 -6.50 31.38 -2.19
N VAL A 179 -6.53 30.07 -1.93
CA VAL A 179 -6.65 29.53 -0.57
C VAL A 179 -5.43 29.92 0.26
N VAL A 180 -5.68 30.48 1.45
CA VAL A 180 -4.62 30.88 2.39
C VAL A 180 -4.56 30.02 3.64
N HIS A 181 -5.66 29.39 4.03
CA HIS A 181 -5.67 28.47 5.17
C HIS A 181 -5.30 27.07 4.70
N MET A 182 -4.01 26.75 4.84
CA MET A 182 -3.45 25.46 4.52
C MET A 182 -2.48 25.06 5.61
N ASP A 183 -2.64 23.85 6.13
CA ASP A 183 -1.70 23.26 7.09
C ASP A 183 -1.54 21.77 6.80
N HIS A 184 -0.58 21.13 7.44
CA HIS A 184 -0.32 19.68 7.35
C HIS A 184 0.37 19.22 8.63
N GLN A 185 0.82 17.96 8.67
CA GLN A 185 1.36 17.34 9.88
C GLN A 185 2.55 18.10 10.49
N ALA A 186 3.36 18.85 9.73
CA ALA A 186 4.49 19.59 10.31
C ALA A 186 4.07 20.78 11.20
N ARG A 187 2.79 21.16 11.23
CA ARG A 187 2.28 22.17 12.15
C ARG A 187 2.21 21.64 13.59
N VAL A 188 1.97 20.33 13.76
CA VAL A 188 1.71 19.65 15.03
C VAL A 188 2.97 19.00 15.58
#